data_AF-A0A352NUX2-F1
#
_entry.id   AF-A0A352NUX2-F1
#
_cell.length_a   1.000
_cell.length_b   1.000
_cell.length_c   1.000
_cell.angle_alpha   90.00
_cell.angle_beta   90.00
_cell.angle_gamma   90.00
#
_symmetry.space_group_name_H-M   'P 1'
#
loop_
_entity.id
_entity.type
_entity.pdbx_description
1 polymer ?
#
loop_
_entity_poly.entity_id
_entity_poly.type
_entity_poly.pdbx_seq_one_letter_code
_entity_poly.pdbx_strand_id
1 'polypeptide(L)'
;MRLEIGKIHIRDIQFADETKVVNGILYVNKDELLKKIGGDDRIEQVKVDIARPGDETRIIPVKDVIEPRVKVEGKGGIFPGFISKVDTVGEGRTHVLSGAAVVTTGSIVGFQEGIIDMSGEGAKYT
;
A
#
# COMPACT_ATOMS: atom_id res chain seq x y z
N MET A 1 11.17 26.46 0.57
CA MET A 1 10.96 25.01 0.45
C MET A 1 10.30 24.52 1.73
N ARG A 2 9.02 24.14 1.68
CA ARG A 2 8.27 23.60 2.82
C ARG A 2 7.61 22.30 2.38
N LEU A 3 7.86 21.25 3.14
CA LEU A 3 7.28 19.92 2.93
C LEU A 3 6.29 19.64 4.05
N GLU A 4 5.10 19.23 3.68
CA GLU A 4 4.06 18.86 4.64
C GLU A 4 3.60 17.42 4.43
N ILE A 5 3.47 16.69 5.54
CA ILE A 5 2.88 15.35 5.56
C ILE A 5 1.56 15.42 6.30
N GLY A 6 0.46 15.27 5.55
CA GLY A 6 -0.88 15.11 6.10
C GLY A 6 -1.14 13.65 6.45
N LYS A 7 -1.03 13.29 7.73
CA LYS A 7 -1.30 11.93 8.19
C LYS A 7 -2.80 11.72 8.39
N ILE A 8 -3.36 10.77 7.65
CA ILE A 8 -4.70 10.23 7.86
C ILE A 8 -4.50 8.91 8.60
N HIS A 9 -4.90 8.86 9.87
CA HIS A 9 -4.68 7.68 10.70
C HIS A 9 -5.70 6.59 10.39
N ILE A 10 -5.21 5.46 9.91
CA ILE A 10 -5.98 4.24 9.64
C ILE A 10 -5.74 3.26 10.79
N ARG A 11 -6.83 2.81 11.39
CA ARG A 11 -6.87 1.87 12.51
C ARG A 11 -7.38 0.49 12.11
N ASP A 12 -8.11 0.41 11.00
CA ASP A 12 -8.63 -0.83 10.45
C ASP A 12 -8.85 -0.71 8.93
N ILE A 13 -8.87 -1.86 8.25
CA ILE A 13 -9.10 -1.99 6.82
C ILE A 13 -10.17 -3.06 6.60
N GLN A 14 -11.13 -2.78 5.73
CA GLN A 14 -12.24 -3.68 5.43
C GLN A 14 -12.55 -3.66 3.93
N PHE A 15 -12.99 -4.79 3.39
CA PHE A 15 -13.63 -4.80 2.08
C PHE A 15 -15.05 -4.25 2.19
N ALA A 16 -15.48 -3.48 1.20
CA ALA A 16 -16.84 -2.95 1.09
C ALA A 16 -17.19 -2.68 -0.38
N ASP A 17 -18.43 -2.25 -0.64
CA ASP A 17 -18.89 -1.93 -2.00
C ASP A 17 -18.33 -0.60 -2.55
N GLU A 18 -17.69 0.22 -1.71
CA GLU A 18 -17.15 1.52 -2.10
C GLU A 18 -15.82 1.79 -1.40
N THR A 19 -14.84 2.31 -2.15
CA THR A 19 -13.55 2.73 -1.61
C THR A 19 -13.67 4.09 -0.90
N LYS A 20 -13.48 4.13 0.42
CA LYS A 20 -13.56 5.36 1.21
C LYS A 20 -12.84 5.25 2.55
N VAL A 21 -12.54 6.40 3.15
CA VAL A 21 -12.05 6.49 4.54
C VAL A 21 -13.11 7.14 5.40
N VAL A 22 -13.54 6.45 6.45
CA VAL A 22 -14.53 6.97 7.42
C VAL A 22 -14.08 6.65 8.84
N ASN A 23 -13.96 7.67 9.69
CA ASN A 23 -13.59 7.53 11.11
C ASN A 23 -12.28 6.75 11.38
N GLY A 24 -11.34 6.76 10.43
CA GLY A 24 -10.08 6.02 10.50
C GLY A 24 -10.17 4.55 10.10
N ILE A 25 -11.25 4.14 9.44
CA ILE A 25 -11.37 2.84 8.77
C ILE A 25 -11.23 3.08 7.27
N LEU A 26 -10.35 2.31 6.62
CA LEU A 26 -10.20 2.27 5.17
C LEU A 26 -11.09 1.16 4.61
N TYR A 27 -12.16 1.54 3.95
CA TYR A 27 -12.99 0.65 3.16
C TYR A 27 -12.43 0.57 1.74
N VAL A 28 -12.27 -0.65 1.21
CA VAL A 28 -11.71 -0.90 -0.12
C VAL A 28 -12.72 -1.70 -0.92
N ASN A 29 -13.09 -1.20 -2.10
CA ASN A 29 -13.79 -2.02 -3.08
C ASN A 29 -12.78 -2.93 -3.80
N LYS A 30 -12.91 -4.23 -3.55
CA LYS A 30 -12.00 -5.25 -4.10
C LYS A 30 -12.05 -5.32 -5.62
N ASP A 31 -13.24 -5.24 -6.21
CA ASP A 31 -13.42 -5.34 -7.66
C ASP A 31 -12.92 -4.08 -8.38
N GLU A 32 -13.19 -2.91 -7.81
CA GLU A 32 -12.64 -1.63 -8.29
C GLU A 32 -11.11 -1.66 -8.29
N LEU A 33 -10.52 -2.14 -7.19
CA LEU A 33 -9.07 -2.25 -7.05
C LEU A 33 -8.48 -3.25 -8.06
N LEU A 34 -9.03 -4.47 -8.15
CA LEU A 34 -8.59 -5.48 -9.11
C LEU A 34 -8.69 -5.00 -10.55
N LYS A 35 -9.78 -4.30 -10.90
CA LYS A 35 -9.94 -3.68 -12.21
C LYS A 35 -8.90 -2.60 -12.48
N LYS A 36 -8.49 -1.85 -11.45
CA LYS A 36 -7.51 -0.76 -11.57
C LYS A 36 -6.08 -1.28 -11.78
N ILE A 37 -5.72 -2.39 -11.15
CA ILE A 37 -4.36 -2.96 -11.17
C ILE A 37 -4.19 -4.13 -12.15
N GLY A 38 -5.29 -4.68 -12.67
CA GLY A 38 -5.28 -5.73 -13.68
C GLY A 38 -5.07 -5.23 -15.10
N GLY A 39 -5.00 -6.17 -16.05
CA GLY A 39 -4.88 -5.87 -17.49
C GLY A 39 -3.46 -5.81 -18.03
N ASP A 40 -2.44 -6.10 -17.21
CA ASP A 40 -1.07 -6.32 -17.67
C ASP A 40 -0.92 -7.76 -18.20
N ASP A 41 -0.50 -7.91 -19.45
CA ASP A 41 -0.36 -9.20 -20.13
C ASP A 41 0.78 -10.07 -19.57
N ARG A 42 1.67 -9.48 -18.77
CA ARG A 42 2.75 -10.19 -18.07
C ARG A 42 2.30 -10.79 -16.74
N ILE A 43 1.10 -10.44 -16.28
CA ILE A 43 0.55 -10.89 -14.99
C ILE A 43 -0.60 -11.84 -15.24
N GLU A 44 -0.41 -13.12 -14.89
CA GLU A 44 -1.45 -14.16 -15.06
C GLU A 44 -2.66 -13.91 -14.15
N GLN A 45 -2.41 -13.57 -12.87
CA GLN A 45 -3.46 -13.38 -11.88
C GLN A 45 -3.04 -12.39 -10.81
N VAL A 46 -3.99 -11.56 -10.38
CA VAL A 46 -3.86 -10.70 -9.20
C VAL A 46 -4.91 -11.11 -8.17
N LYS A 47 -4.47 -11.27 -6.91
CA LYS A 47 -5.33 -11.48 -5.75
C LYS A 47 -5.07 -10.36 -4.75
N VAL A 48 -6.11 -9.99 -4.01
CA VAL A 48 -6.03 -8.99 -2.96
C VAL A 48 -6.71 -9.54 -1.71
N ASP A 49 -5.97 -9.51 -0.62
CA ASP A 49 -6.40 -9.96 0.69
C ASP A 49 -6.07 -8.87 1.73
N ILE A 50 -6.79 -8.90 2.86
CA ILE A 50 -6.53 -8.01 4.00
C ILE A 50 -6.05 -8.90 5.14
N ALA A 51 -4.93 -8.53 5.75
CA ALA A 51 -4.42 -9.14 6.96
C ALA A 51 -4.26 -8.06 8.04
N ARG A 52 -4.62 -8.39 9.28
CA ARG A 52 -4.55 -7.48 10.44
C ARG A 52 -3.57 -8.01 11.48
N PRO A 53 -2.89 -7.13 12.24
CA PRO A 53 -2.11 -7.56 13.40
C PRO A 53 -2.99 -8.36 14.37
N GLY A 54 -2.52 -9.55 14.72
CA GLY A 54 -3.25 -10.54 15.52
C GLY A 54 -3.85 -11.69 14.71
N ASP A 55 -4.01 -11.57 13.39
CA ASP A 55 -4.53 -12.65 12.55
C ASP A 55 -3.55 -13.84 12.50
N GLU A 56 -4.07 -15.07 12.46
CA GLU A 56 -3.28 -16.29 12.24
C GLU A 56 -2.87 -16.40 10.76
N THR A 57 -2.02 -15.47 10.32
CA THR A 57 -1.62 -15.30 8.92
C THR A 57 -0.13 -15.01 8.81
N ARG A 58 0.51 -15.66 7.84
CA ARG A 58 1.89 -15.41 7.41
C ARG A 58 1.89 -14.92 5.96
N ILE A 59 2.55 -13.80 5.71
CA ILE A 59 2.68 -13.20 4.39
C ILE A 59 4.07 -13.50 3.84
N ILE A 60 4.14 -14.31 2.78
CA ILE A 60 5.38 -14.71 2.11
C ILE A 60 5.15 -14.99 0.60
N PRO A 61 6.19 -14.85 -0.24
CA PRO A 61 7.40 -14.06 -0.01
C PRO A 61 7.08 -12.57 -0.17
N VAL A 62 7.44 -11.75 0.81
CA VAL A 62 7.29 -10.29 0.73
C VAL A 62 8.32 -9.74 -0.25
N LYS A 63 7.84 -8.96 -1.23
CA LYS A 63 8.67 -8.29 -2.24
C LYS A 63 8.87 -6.82 -1.93
N ASP A 64 7.83 -6.12 -1.52
CA ASP A 64 7.89 -4.73 -1.10
C ASP A 64 6.73 -4.39 -0.15
N VAL A 65 6.92 -3.39 0.71
CA VAL A 65 5.95 -2.89 1.69
C VAL A 65 5.81 -1.38 1.52
N ILE A 66 4.68 -0.95 0.97
CA ILE A 66 4.45 0.44 0.61
C ILE A 66 3.36 1.03 1.51
N GLU A 67 3.69 2.08 2.26
CA GLU A 67 2.68 2.91 2.92
C GLU A 67 1.93 3.73 1.84
N PRO A 68 0.58 3.71 1.77
CA PRO A 68 -0.14 4.44 0.73
C PRO A 68 0.01 5.95 0.90
N ARG A 69 0.42 6.63 -0.18
CA ARG A 69 0.65 8.08 -0.19
C ARG A 69 0.11 8.72 -1.46
N VAL A 70 -0.24 10.00 -1.37
CA VAL A 70 -0.59 10.81 -2.54
C VAL A 70 -0.16 12.26 -2.37
N LYS A 71 0.53 12.80 -3.38
CA LYS A 71 0.88 14.22 -3.41
C LYS A 71 -0.33 15.02 -3.89
N VAL A 72 -0.77 15.97 -3.08
CA VAL A 72 -2.00 16.75 -3.35
C VAL A 72 -1.73 18.21 -3.70
N GLU A 73 -0.52 18.70 -3.42
CA GLU A 73 -0.15 20.10 -3.66
C GLU A 73 1.34 20.23 -4.03
N GLY A 74 1.69 21.28 -4.79
CA GLY A 74 3.04 21.61 -5.25
C GLY A 74 3.41 20.97 -6.59
N LYS A 75 4.59 21.30 -7.13
CA LYS A 75 5.09 20.76 -8.41
C LYS A 75 5.53 19.29 -8.34
N GLY A 76 5.48 18.58 -9.46
CA GLY A 76 5.77 17.14 -9.54
C GLY A 76 4.69 16.22 -8.95
N GLY A 77 4.88 14.91 -9.16
CA GLY A 77 4.01 13.83 -8.64
C GLY A 77 4.77 12.81 -7.80
N ILE A 78 4.12 11.68 -7.50
CA ILE A 78 4.74 10.56 -6.79
C ILE A 78 5.62 9.78 -7.77
N PHE A 79 6.75 9.26 -7.30
CA PHE A 79 7.73 8.52 -8.10
C PHE A 79 8.09 9.22 -9.44
N PRO A 80 8.74 10.40 -9.40
CA PRO A 80 9.14 11.12 -10.61
C PRO A 80 10.05 10.28 -11.51
N GLY A 81 9.77 10.28 -12.81
CA GLY A 81 10.44 9.44 -13.80
C GLY A 81 9.85 8.04 -13.95
N PHE A 82 8.97 7.61 -13.03
CA PHE A 82 8.27 6.32 -13.11
C PHE A 82 6.76 6.51 -13.32
N ILE A 83 6.09 7.19 -12.40
CA ILE A 83 4.65 7.49 -12.49
C ILE A 83 4.40 8.91 -13.01
N SER A 84 5.13 9.90 -12.51
CA SER A 84 5.05 11.29 -12.99
C SER A 84 6.24 11.65 -13.88
N LYS A 85 6.13 12.76 -14.63
CA LYS A 85 7.29 13.35 -15.31
C LYS A 85 8.40 13.68 -14.31
N VAL A 86 9.64 13.64 -14.80
CA VAL A 86 10.81 14.11 -14.04
C VAL A 86 10.63 15.60 -13.78
N ASP A 87 10.67 15.99 -12.52
CA ASP A 87 10.51 17.38 -12.07
C ASP A 87 11.27 17.56 -10.76
N THR A 88 11.62 18.81 -10.43
CA THR A 88 12.27 19.14 -9.16
C THR A 88 11.25 19.02 -8.03
N VAL A 89 11.51 18.12 -7.09
CA VAL A 89 10.70 17.92 -5.87
C VAL A 89 11.32 18.66 -4.67
N GLY A 90 10.64 18.63 -3.51
CA GLY A 90 11.14 19.26 -2.27
C GLY A 90 10.21 20.33 -1.68
N GLU A 91 8.98 20.45 -2.20
CA GLU A 91 7.94 21.31 -1.68
C GLU A 91 6.53 20.74 -1.88
N GLY A 92 5.57 21.26 -1.13
CA GLY A 92 4.15 20.92 -1.23
C GLY A 92 3.70 19.96 -0.14
N ARG A 93 2.53 19.32 -0.37
CA ARG A 93 1.85 18.50 0.62
C ARG A 93 1.55 17.10 0.09
N THR A 94 1.86 16.11 0.91
CA THR A 94 1.59 14.69 0.66
C THR A 94 0.69 14.14 1.76
N HIS A 95 -0.41 13.52 1.38
CA HIS A 95 -1.26 12.75 2.29
C HIS A 95 -0.76 11.32 2.38
N VAL A 96 -0.87 10.75 3.58
CA VAL A 96 -0.41 9.40 3.91
C VAL A 96 -1.50 8.69 4.69
N LEU A 97 -1.85 7.47 4.29
CA LEU A 97 -2.74 6.60 5.04
C LEU A 97 -1.92 5.85 6.12
N SER A 98 -1.61 6.55 7.20
CA SER A 98 -0.70 6.07 8.23
C SER A 98 -1.35 4.98 9.08
N GLY A 99 -0.69 3.83 9.21
CA GLY A 99 -1.25 2.63 9.86
C GLY A 99 -1.79 1.59 8.87
N ALA A 100 -1.70 1.85 7.57
CA ALA A 100 -1.98 0.89 6.51
C ALA A 100 -0.74 0.67 5.64
N ALA A 101 -0.60 -0.53 5.10
CA ALA A 101 0.45 -0.86 4.14
C ALA A 101 -0.11 -1.75 3.02
N VAL A 102 0.42 -1.57 1.81
CA VAL A 102 0.25 -2.50 0.70
C VAL A 102 1.50 -3.37 0.66
N VAL A 103 1.32 -4.67 0.90
CA VAL A 103 2.39 -5.65 0.84
C VAL A 103 2.26 -6.41 -0.47
N THR A 104 3.33 -6.38 -1.28
CA THR A 104 3.36 -7.12 -2.53
C THR A 104 3.99 -8.49 -2.31
N THR A 105 3.34 -9.52 -2.85
CA THR A 105 3.81 -10.91 -2.84
C THR A 105 3.71 -11.50 -4.23
N GLY A 106 4.51 -12.51 -4.54
CA GLY A 106 4.38 -13.20 -5.82
C GLY A 106 5.28 -14.43 -5.92
N SER A 107 4.96 -15.31 -6.87
CA SER A 107 5.65 -16.58 -7.11
C SER A 107 7.02 -16.43 -7.78
N ILE A 108 7.44 -15.21 -8.11
CA ILE A 108 8.74 -14.95 -8.74
C ILE A 108 9.84 -15.09 -7.68
N VAL A 109 10.66 -16.13 -7.85
CA VAL A 109 11.81 -16.43 -7.01
C VAL A 109 12.97 -15.50 -7.41
N GLY A 110 13.60 -14.84 -6.43
CA GLY A 110 14.68 -13.87 -6.64
C GLY A 110 15.27 -13.34 -5.31
N PHE A 111 16.24 -12.44 -5.37
CA PHE A 111 16.78 -11.78 -4.17
C PHE A 111 15.73 -10.85 -3.55
N GLN A 112 15.53 -10.96 -2.23
CA GLN A 112 14.45 -10.39 -1.40
C GLN A 112 13.21 -11.29 -1.27
N GLU A 113 13.25 -12.11 -0.22
CA GLU A 113 12.10 -12.87 0.28
C GLU A 113 11.96 -12.52 1.76
N GLY A 114 11.14 -11.51 2.04
CA GLY A 114 10.77 -11.16 3.40
C GLY A 114 9.64 -12.06 3.92
N ILE A 115 9.50 -12.07 5.23
CA ILE A 115 8.41 -12.73 5.95
C ILE A 115 7.76 -11.71 6.85
N ILE A 116 6.42 -11.67 6.86
CA ILE A 116 5.66 -10.96 7.88
C ILE A 116 4.73 -11.97 8.54
N ASP A 117 4.87 -12.13 9.85
CA ASP A 117 3.94 -12.88 10.66
C ASP A 117 2.98 -11.90 11.34
N MET A 118 1.67 -12.13 11.19
CA MET A 118 0.67 -11.27 11.80
C MET A 118 0.35 -11.67 13.25
N SER A 119 0.80 -12.86 13.70
CA SER A 119 0.63 -13.36 15.06
C SER A 119 1.78 -14.28 15.51
N GLY A 120 1.76 -14.69 16.79
CA GLY A 120 2.77 -15.56 17.38
C GLY A 120 4.12 -14.88 17.63
N GLU A 121 5.17 -15.69 17.84
CA GLU A 121 6.50 -15.18 18.19
C GLU A 121 7.15 -14.41 17.03
N GLY A 122 6.89 -14.84 15.79
CA GLY A 122 7.43 -14.19 14.59
C GLY A 122 6.97 -12.74 14.45
N ALA A 123 5.70 -12.45 14.79
CA ALA A 123 5.12 -11.11 14.71
C ALA A 123 5.79 -10.06 15.60
N LYS A 124 6.59 -10.47 16.60
CA LYS A 124 7.35 -9.54 17.43
C LYS A 124 8.59 -8.99 16.71
N TYR A 125 9.01 -9.64 15.63
CA TYR A 125 10.26 -9.37 14.92
C TYR A 125 10.05 -8.98 13.45
N THR A 126 8.80 -8.97 12.97
CA THR A 126 8.43 -8.65 11.59
C THR A 126 7.52 -7.44 11.51
#